data_AF-A0A649UZR1-F1
#
_entry.id   AF-A0A649UZR1-F1
#
_cell.length_a   1.000
_cell.length_b   1.000
_cell.length_c   1.000
_cell.angle_alpha   90.00
_cell.angle_beta   90.00
_cell.angle_gamma   90.00
#
_symmetry.space_group_name_H-M   'P 1'
#
loop_
_entity.id
_entity.type
_entity.pdbx_description
1 polymer ?
#
loop_
_entity_poly.entity_id
_entity_poly.type
_entity_poly.pdbx_seq_one_letter_code
_entity_poly.pdbx_strand_id
1 'polypeptide(L)'
;MDKSVDMIAAIRRLAHFYAHESCGQCTPCREGTPILEQLITRIENGNADLKEIDLLNETSKKIEGATICALGDAAAWPIQGLYNHFKDVMIDRIKNKDKYDPKKYFQKCF
;
A
#
# COMPACT_ATOMS: atom_id res chain seq x y z
N MET A 1 -1.31 4.93 -14.68
CA MET A 1 -1.53 3.51 -15.00
C MET A 1 -2.85 3.41 -15.75
N ASP A 2 -2.93 2.55 -16.76
CA ASP A 2 -4.19 2.31 -17.47
C ASP A 2 -5.15 1.47 -16.62
N LYS A 3 -6.37 1.21 -17.13
CA LYS A 3 -7.39 0.41 -16.42
C LYS A 3 -7.08 -1.09 -16.39
N SER A 4 -5.95 -1.52 -16.97
CA SER A 4 -5.54 -2.92 -17.01
C SER A 4 -4.75 -3.35 -15.79
N VAL A 5 -4.31 -2.41 -14.95
CA VAL A 5 -3.45 -2.68 -13.79
C VAL A 5 -4.23 -2.60 -12.47
N ASP A 6 -4.00 -3.56 -11.58
CA ASP A 6 -4.49 -3.49 -10.20
C ASP A 6 -3.70 -2.45 -9.41
N MET A 7 -4.36 -1.35 -9.03
CA MET A 7 -3.76 -0.27 -8.28
C MET A 7 -3.31 -0.72 -6.89
N ILE A 8 -4.04 -1.62 -6.22
CA ILE A 8 -3.66 -2.09 -4.88
C ILE A 8 -2.34 -2.88 -4.97
N ALA A 9 -2.24 -3.77 -5.96
CA ALA A 9 -1.03 -4.57 -6.19
C ALA A 9 0.18 -3.70 -6.57
N ALA A 10 -0.03 -2.68 -7.40
CA ALA A 10 1.03 -1.75 -7.79
C ALA A 10 1.57 -0.95 -6.61
N ILE A 11 0.68 -0.40 -5.76
CA ILE A 11 1.10 0.33 -4.56
C ILE A 11 1.73 -0.61 -3.53
N ARG A 12 1.24 -1.84 -3.37
CA ARG A 12 1.94 -2.85 -2.56
C ARG A 12 3.36 -3.09 -3.05
N ARG A 13 3.57 -3.17 -4.37
CA ARG A 13 4.91 -3.36 -4.94
C ARG A 13 5.85 -2.18 -4.64
N LEU A 14 5.31 -0.95 -4.64
CA LEU A 14 6.04 0.24 -4.21
C LEU A 14 6.34 0.21 -2.71
N ALA A 15 5.37 -0.17 -1.88
CA ALA A 15 5.57 -0.31 -0.44
C ALA A 15 6.67 -1.32 -0.11
N HIS A 16 6.69 -2.48 -0.77
CA HIS A 16 7.78 -3.46 -0.67
C HIS A 16 9.13 -2.86 -1.09
N PHE A 17 9.16 -2.06 -2.17
CA PHE A 17 10.41 -1.41 -2.59
C PHE A 17 10.94 -0.46 -1.51
N TYR A 18 10.09 0.42 -0.97
CA TYR A 18 10.50 1.36 0.08
C TYR A 18 10.85 0.66 1.40
N ALA A 19 10.17 -0.44 1.74
CA ALA A 19 10.53 -1.24 2.90
C ALA A 19 11.90 -1.91 2.73
N HIS A 20 12.22 -2.40 1.52
CA HIS A 20 13.50 -3.03 1.22
C HIS A 20 14.66 -2.03 1.14
N GLU A 21 14.44 -0.86 0.54
CA GLU A 21 15.46 0.17 0.32
C GLU A 21 15.58 1.18 1.47
N SER A 22 14.87 0.95 2.57
CA SER A 22 14.98 1.78 3.78
C SER A 22 16.38 1.63 4.39
N CYS A 23 17.12 2.73 4.54
CA CYS A 23 18.44 2.72 5.18
C CYS A 23 18.38 2.41 6.70
N GLY A 24 17.18 2.40 7.29
CA GLY A 24 16.98 2.06 8.70
C GLY A 24 17.42 3.13 9.71
N GLN A 25 17.84 4.32 9.29
CA GLN A 25 18.39 5.33 10.21
C GLN A 25 17.32 5.93 11.13
N CYS A 26 16.15 6.31 10.60
CA CYS A 26 15.07 6.88 11.38
C CYS A 26 14.05 5.81 11.77
N THR A 27 13.65 5.78 13.04
CA THR A 27 12.65 4.83 13.57
C THR A 27 11.32 4.84 12.81
N PRO A 28 10.70 5.99 12.48
CA PRO A 28 9.42 5.97 11.74
C PRO A 28 9.55 5.35 10.36
N CYS A 29 10.67 5.51 9.65
CA CYS A 29 10.89 4.83 8.38
C CYS A 29 11.22 3.35 8.58
N ARG A 30 12.16 3.02 9.48
CA ARG A 30 12.63 1.64 9.72
C ARG A 30 11.50 0.71 10.16
N GLU A 31 10.66 1.16 11.08
CA GLU A 31 9.56 0.35 11.62
C GLU A 31 8.26 0.58 10.84
N GLY A 32 8.03 1.78 10.32
CA GLY A 32 6.78 2.15 9.66
C GLY A 32 6.65 1.60 8.24
N THR A 33 7.71 1.62 7.41
CA THR A 33 7.60 1.12 6.03
C THR A 33 7.30 -0.37 5.93
N PRO A 34 7.88 -1.26 6.78
CA PRO A 34 7.47 -2.67 6.80
C PRO A 34 6.03 -2.87 7.27
N ILE A 35 5.56 -2.09 8.25
CA ILE A 35 4.15 -2.15 8.70
C ILE A 35 3.21 -1.75 7.56
N LEU A 36 3.53 -0.69 6.82
CA LEU A 36 2.75 -0.28 5.64
C LEU A 36 2.67 -1.39 4.60
N GLU A 37 3.80 -2.04 4.29
CA GLU A 37 3.86 -3.17 3.36
C GLU A 37 2.98 -4.35 3.85
N GLN A 38 3.06 -4.69 5.13
CA GLN A 38 2.26 -5.78 5.70
C GLN A 38 0.76 -5.50 5.63
N LEU A 39 0.33 -4.30 6.01
CA LEU A 39 -1.07 -3.89 5.97
C LEU A 39 -1.62 -3.92 4.55
N ILE A 40 -0.92 -3.33 3.59
CA ILE A 40 -1.41 -3.31 2.20
C ILE A 40 -1.39 -4.72 1.56
N THR A 41 -0.45 -5.58 1.96
CA THR A 41 -0.43 -6.99 1.53
C THR A 41 -1.63 -7.77 2.07
N ARG A 42 -2.05 -7.51 3.32
CA ARG A 42 -3.27 -8.12 3.87
C ARG A 42 -4.51 -7.65 3.13
N ILE A 43 -4.59 -6.36 2.81
CA ILE A 43 -5.69 -5.76 2.02
C ILE A 43 -5.73 -6.34 0.60
N GLU A 44 -4.60 -6.45 -0.10
CA GLU A 44 -4.52 -7.03 -1.44
C GLU A 44 -5.07 -8.47 -1.47
N ASN A 45 -4.72 -9.26 -0.46
CA ASN A 45 -5.17 -10.64 -0.28
C ASN A 45 -6.63 -10.77 0.19
N GLY A 46 -7.29 -9.66 0.54
CA GLY A 46 -8.63 -9.66 1.13
C GLY A 46 -8.70 -10.29 2.53
N ASN A 47 -7.56 -10.41 3.22
CA ASN A 47 -7.44 -10.97 4.58
C ASN A 47 -7.23 -9.85 5.62
N ALA A 48 -7.95 -8.74 5.48
CA ALA A 48 -7.83 -7.57 6.34
C ALA A 48 -9.21 -7.13 6.84
N ASP A 49 -9.26 -6.54 8.02
CA ASP A 49 -10.47 -5.87 8.50
C ASP A 49 -10.62 -4.49 7.85
N LEU A 50 -11.87 -4.00 7.73
CA LEU A 50 -12.13 -2.64 7.21
C LEU A 50 -11.43 -1.54 8.01
N LYS A 51 -11.19 -1.78 9.31
CA LYS A 51 -10.45 -0.86 10.18
C LYS A 51 -8.98 -0.74 9.80
N GLU A 52 -8.40 -1.77 9.18
CA GLU A 52 -7.00 -1.75 8.73
C GLU A 52 -6.78 -0.75 7.58
N ILE A 53 -7.82 -0.41 6.81
CA ILE A 53 -7.73 0.62 5.76
C ILE A 53 -7.47 2.00 6.37
N ASP A 54 -8.16 2.33 7.46
CA ASP A 54 -7.95 3.61 8.16
C ASP A 54 -6.61 3.59 8.92
N LEU A 55 -6.25 2.46 9.54
CA LEU A 55 -4.94 2.27 10.18
C LEU A 55 -3.77 2.44 9.19
N LEU A 56 -3.91 1.96 7.95
CA LEU A 56 -2.92 2.14 6.89
C LEU A 56 -2.66 3.62 6.62
N ASN A 57 -3.72 4.43 6.54
CA ASN A 57 -3.62 5.88 6.31
C ASN A 57 -3.10 6.64 7.55
N GLU A 58 -3.50 6.24 8.75
CA GLU A 58 -2.96 6.83 9.98
C GLU A 58 -1.46 6.54 10.12
N THR A 59 -1.02 5.33 9.76
CA THR A 59 0.39 4.94 9.81
C THR A 59 1.21 5.74 8.81
N SER A 60 0.72 5.94 7.58
CA SER A 60 1.44 6.73 6.58
C SER A 60 1.61 8.19 7.01
N LYS A 61 0.59 8.80 7.62
CA LYS A 61 0.67 10.18 8.17
C LYS A 61 1.64 10.33 9.34
N LYS A 62 1.88 9.26 10.11
CA LYS A 62 2.88 9.28 11.21
C LYS A 62 4.31 9.21 10.69
N ILE A 63 4.51 8.64 9.50
CA ILE A 63 5.83 8.59 8.85
C ILE A 63 6.12 9.92 8.16
N GLU A 64 5.11 10.46 7.48
CA GLU A 64 5.20 11.74 6.77
C GLU A 64 5.67 12.86 7.71
N GLY A 65 6.73 13.57 7.31
CA GLY A 65 7.30 14.69 8.05
C GLY A 65 8.03 14.32 9.35
N ALA A 66 8.05 13.04 9.74
CA ALA A 66 8.76 12.54 10.91
C ALA A 66 10.09 11.84 10.57
N THR A 67 10.50 11.85 9.30
CA THR A 67 11.74 11.19 8.83
C THR A 67 12.84 12.20 8.52
N ILE A 68 14.09 11.71 8.54
CA ILE A 68 15.28 12.54 8.28
C ILE A 68 15.39 12.88 6.79
N CYS A 69 15.04 11.95 5.91
CA CYS A 69 15.08 12.13 4.46
C CYS A 69 13.68 11.93 3.84
N ALA A 70 13.56 12.32 2.58
CA ALA A 70 12.30 12.26 1.82
C ALA A 70 11.86 10.83 1.41
N LEU A 71 12.64 9.79 1.73
CA LEU A 71 12.23 8.41 1.44
C LEU A 71 10.97 8.02 2.22
N GLY A 72 10.86 8.47 3.48
CA GLY A 72 9.67 8.24 4.31
C GLY A 72 8.42 8.86 3.70
N ASP A 73 8.52 10.12 3.27
CA ASP A 73 7.43 10.82 2.60
C ASP A 73 7.06 10.17 1.27
N ALA A 74 8.07 9.77 0.48
CA ALA A 74 7.90 9.06 -0.78
C ALA A 74 7.21 7.69 -0.62
N ALA A 75 7.39 7.02 0.54
CA ALA A 75 6.67 5.80 0.88
C ALA A 75 5.23 6.06 1.35
N ALA A 76 5.00 7.19 2.05
CA ALA A 76 3.70 7.55 2.60
C ALA A 76 2.71 8.08 1.55
N TRP A 77 3.15 8.97 0.65
CA TRP A 77 2.27 9.62 -0.32
C TRP A 77 1.53 8.66 -1.28
N PRO A 78 2.14 7.59 -1.82
CA PRO A 78 1.43 6.63 -2.66
C PRO A 78 0.28 5.93 -1.91
N ILE A 79 0.48 5.63 -0.62
CA ILE A 79 -0.53 5.02 0.24
C ILE A 79 -1.68 5.99 0.50
N GLN A 80 -1.37 7.25 0.81
CA GLN A 80 -2.39 8.29 1.00
C GLN A 80 -3.18 8.54 -0.30
N GLY A 81 -2.51 8.56 -1.45
CA GLY A 81 -3.16 8.65 -2.76
C GLY A 81 -4.11 7.48 -3.03
N LEU A 82 -3.69 6.25 -2.71
CA LEU A 82 -4.53 5.05 -2.79
C LEU A 82 -5.75 5.18 -1.86
N TYR A 83 -5.55 5.63 -0.63
CA TYR A 83 -6.64 5.85 0.33
C TYR A 83 -7.65 6.89 -0.15
N ASN A 84 -7.19 8.02 -0.71
CA ASN A 84 -8.10 9.10 -1.11
C ASN A 84 -8.91 8.77 -2.37
N HIS A 85 -8.32 8.06 -3.34
CA HIS A 85 -8.96 7.83 -4.65
C HIS A 85 -9.51 6.42 -4.86
N PHE A 86 -8.99 5.42 -4.14
CA PHE A 86 -9.32 4.00 -4.36
C PHE A 86 -9.81 3.31 -3.08
N LYS A 87 -10.33 4.07 -2.10
CA LYS A 87 -10.91 3.50 -0.87
C LYS A 87 -11.97 2.45 -1.16
N ASP A 88 -12.88 2.76 -2.10
CA ASP A 88 -13.98 1.87 -2.44
C ASP A 88 -13.49 0.53 -3.03
N VAL A 89 -12.40 0.57 -3.80
CA VAL A 89 -11.78 -0.64 -4.38
C VAL A 89 -11.16 -1.50 -3.28
N MET A 90 -10.55 -0.89 -2.26
CA MET A 90 -10.02 -1.62 -1.11
C MET A 90 -11.14 -2.26 -0.28
N ILE A 91 -12.24 -1.54 -0.06
CA ILE A 91 -13.41 -2.07 0.66
C ILE A 91 -14.03 -3.24 -0.12
N ASP A 92 -14.16 -3.11 -1.44
CA ASP A 92 -14.67 -4.19 -2.30
C ASP A 92 -13.75 -5.42 -2.28
N ARG A 93 -12.43 -5.23 -2.31
CA ARG A 93 -11.45 -6.32 -2.21
C ARG A 93 -11.61 -7.14 -0.94
N ILE A 94 -11.87 -6.47 0.19
CA ILE A 94 -12.07 -7.12 1.49
C ILE A 94 -13.42 -7.85 1.53
N LYS A 95 -14.49 -7.20 1.06
CA LYS A 95 -15.85 -7.77 1.13
C LYS A 95 -16.07 -8.92 0.13
N ASN A 96 -15.51 -8.81 -1.08
CA ASN A 96 -15.77 -9.69 -2.21
C ASN A 96 -14.47 -10.38 -2.68
N LYS A 97 -13.78 -11.04 -1.75
CA LYS A 97 -12.50 -11.71 -2.03
C LYS A 97 -12.56 -12.68 -3.22
N ASP A 98 -13.64 -13.46 -3.33
CA ASP A 98 -13.80 -14.49 -4.37
C ASP A 98 -13.96 -13.94 -5.79
N LYS A 99 -14.29 -12.65 -5.93
CA LYS A 99 -14.45 -11.99 -7.24
C LYS A 99 -13.12 -11.52 -7.84
N TYR A 100 -12.05 -11.49 -7.05
CA TYR A 100 -10.77 -10.99 -7.52
C TYR A 100 -10.03 -12.07 -8.33
N ASP A 101 -9.82 -11.83 -9.62
CA ASP A 101 -8.97 -12.66 -10.48
C ASP A 101 -7.64 -11.93 -10.79
N PRO A 102 -6.50 -12.38 -10.22
CA PRO A 102 -5.18 -11.82 -10.51
C PRO A 102 -4.80 -11.89 -12.00
N LYS A 103 -5.30 -12.88 -12.74
CA LYS A 103 -4.94 -13.07 -14.16
C LYS A 103 -5.50 -11.97 -15.06
N LYS A 104 -6.55 -11.28 -14.61
CA LYS A 104 -7.15 -10.15 -15.33
C LYS A 104 -6.20 -8.95 -15.44
N TYR A 105 -5.32 -8.78 -14.44
CA TYR A 105 -4.45 -7.60 -14.31
C TYR A 105 -2.98 -7.88 -14.66
N PHE A 106 -2.65 -9.11 -15.03
CA PHE A 106 -1.30 -9.47 -15.46
C PHE A 106 -1.09 -8.96 -16.89
N GLN A 107 -0.24 -7.96 -17.07
CA GLN A 107 0.13 -7.47 -18.40
C GLN A 107 0.80 -8.60 -19.17
N LYS A 108 0.10 -9.12 -20.18
CA LYS A 108 0.69 -10.00 -21.18
C LYS A 108 1.52 -9.11 -22.10
N CYS A 109 2.85 -9.27 -22.09
CA CYS A 109 3.67 -8.79 -23.19
C CYS A 109 3.19 -9.52 -24.45
N PHE A 110 2.68 -8.75 -25.41
CA PHE A 110 2.42 -9.24 -26.76
C PHE A 110 3.74 -9.40 -27.53
#